data_AF-A0A662J254-F1
#
_entry.id   AF-A0A662J254-F1
#
_cell.length_a   1.000
_cell.length_b   1.000
_cell.length_c   1.000
_cell.angle_alpha   90.00
_cell.angle_beta   90.00
_cell.angle_gamma   90.00
#
_symmetry.space_group_name_H-M   'P 1'
#
loop_
_entity.id
_entity.type
_entity.pdbx_description
1 polymer ?
#
loop_
_entity_poly.entity_id
_entity_poly.type
_entity_poly.pdbx_seq_one_letter_code
_entity_poly.pdbx_strand_id
1 'polypeptide(L)'
;MLSEFRSKWRGISPIISILLLIVIAVSAAVIVYGFLMGFIGVETTSSEGSRATLIVESIGVENGKLIVYVRNTGGSPATVDKVYIESVEGDVIQSLSVAGGGVKVNPKSLAVIEVTLKSDLEAGTYRVKVSGPNALVVTSLTLTRTEHSLWLSGWGYRRKISITERSGSTLTDYQVKIVLDSSNFDFTKAKSDGSDIRFTPDDSSTQLSYWIEKWDPVGEEAIVWVKVPSIPASSTTTIYMYYGNPTAASASDPYATFVRVVSGLEACWHLDEGSGAVVHDVGGGGHNGDVIDGTWTTDSKYGYAMQFDGSDDYIIINPFTNFPSDEITAEFWMKSSDTTKAGTPISYAVTTENNEFLIYNYVRYIYVKGSSRYTGASINDGSWHHIAVTWKSNGGVVELYVDGSLEYQGTDLSDGLTIISGGSLVLAQEQDSVGDDFDKTQAFLGILDEVRIYNRVLGSSEIADLYSYYGYTTDNSPGFVYLTKWVDPQPQVVVGAEEGLT
;
A
#
# COMPACT_ATOMS: atom_id res chain seq x y z
N MET A 1 -90.65 46.78 -6.27
CA MET A 1 -90.19 46.93 -7.67
C MET A 1 -88.78 46.36 -7.75
N LEU A 2 -88.70 45.02 -7.74
CA LEU A 2 -87.46 44.22 -7.73
C LEU A 2 -87.76 42.99 -8.58
N SER A 3 -87.35 43.01 -9.85
CA SER A 3 -87.33 41.81 -10.68
C SER A 3 -86.27 41.96 -11.77
N GLU A 4 -85.46 40.90 -11.86
CA GLU A 4 -84.81 40.38 -13.07
C GLU A 4 -83.65 41.19 -13.67
N PHE A 5 -82.44 40.59 -13.64
CA PHE A 5 -81.62 40.29 -14.82
C PHE A 5 -80.26 39.72 -14.35
N ARG A 6 -80.09 38.40 -14.37
CA ARG A 6 -78.76 37.79 -14.46
C ARG A 6 -78.78 36.76 -15.59
N SER A 7 -78.31 37.19 -16.75
CA SER A 7 -78.22 36.38 -17.95
C SER A 7 -76.92 35.55 -17.93
N LYS A 8 -77.14 34.24 -18.01
CA LYS A 8 -76.36 33.15 -18.62
C LYS A 8 -75.01 33.55 -19.26
N TRP A 9 -73.91 33.35 -18.53
CA TRP A 9 -72.56 33.26 -19.12
C TRP A 9 -72.41 31.88 -19.77
N ARG A 10 -72.25 31.84 -21.10
CA ARG A 10 -71.87 30.64 -21.84
C ARG A 10 -70.37 30.39 -21.59
N GLY A 11 -70.05 29.29 -20.91
CA GLY A 11 -68.67 28.81 -20.79
C GLY A 11 -68.08 28.49 -22.17
N ILE A 12 -66.82 28.86 -22.37
CA ILE A 12 -66.07 28.55 -23.59
C ILE A 12 -65.93 27.02 -23.68
N SER A 13 -66.23 26.45 -24.85
CA SER A 13 -66.11 25.00 -25.09
C SER A 13 -64.67 24.53 -24.82
N PRO A 14 -64.44 23.37 -24.18
CA PRO A 14 -63.10 22.84 -23.94
C PRO A 14 -62.26 22.73 -25.22
N ILE A 15 -62.90 22.45 -26.36
CA ILE A 15 -62.25 22.40 -27.68
C ILE A 15 -61.74 23.80 -28.09
N ILE A 16 -62.54 24.84 -27.81
CA ILE A 16 -62.14 26.23 -28.09
C ILE A 16 -61.01 26.66 -27.14
N SER A 17 -61.05 26.24 -25.87
CA SER A 17 -59.95 26.50 -24.92
C SER A 17 -58.65 25.81 -25.30
N ILE A 18 -58.70 24.55 -25.79
CA ILE A 18 -57.51 23.84 -26.28
C ILE A 18 -56.95 24.52 -27.52
N LEU A 19 -57.81 24.91 -28.47
CA LEU A 19 -57.39 25.68 -29.65
C LEU A 19 -56.78 27.02 -29.24
N LEU A 20 -57.34 27.73 -28.25
CA LEU A 20 -56.78 28.97 -27.73
C LEU A 20 -55.41 28.75 -27.08
N LEU A 21 -55.24 27.68 -26.30
CA LEU A 21 -53.97 27.35 -25.66
C LEU A 21 -52.88 27.00 -26.67
N ILE A 22 -53.22 26.27 -27.74
CA ILE A 22 -52.29 25.98 -28.83
C ILE A 22 -51.90 27.28 -29.55
N VAL A 23 -52.86 28.16 -29.84
CA VAL A 23 -52.58 29.45 -30.47
C VAL A 23 -51.69 30.32 -29.58
N ILE A 24 -51.91 30.33 -28.27
CA ILE A 24 -51.06 31.06 -27.31
C ILE A 24 -49.66 30.45 -27.23
N ALA A 25 -49.54 29.12 -27.19
CA ALA A 25 -48.25 28.44 -27.15
C ALA A 25 -47.44 28.65 -28.44
N VAL A 26 -48.09 28.60 -29.60
CA VAL A 26 -47.46 28.88 -30.90
C VAL A 26 -47.08 30.36 -31.00
N SER A 27 -47.93 31.28 -30.52
CA SER A 27 -47.62 32.71 -30.50
C SER A 27 -46.45 33.01 -29.56
N ALA A 28 -46.39 32.38 -28.38
CA ALA A 28 -45.27 32.49 -27.46
C ALA A 28 -43.99 31.91 -28.06
N ALA A 29 -44.07 30.77 -28.76
CA ALA A 29 -42.93 30.19 -29.45
C ALA A 29 -42.44 31.08 -30.61
N VAL A 30 -43.34 31.72 -31.36
CA VAL A 30 -42.99 32.67 -32.44
C VAL A 30 -42.41 33.96 -31.88
N ILE A 31 -42.90 34.46 -30.75
CA ILE A 31 -42.33 35.63 -30.06
C ILE A 31 -40.96 35.29 -29.50
N VAL A 32 -40.80 34.13 -28.87
CA VAL A 32 -39.50 33.66 -28.35
C VAL A 32 -38.53 33.39 -29.49
N TYR A 33 -38.98 32.84 -30.62
CA TYR A 33 -38.17 32.66 -31.82
C TYR A 33 -37.81 34.00 -32.49
N GLY A 34 -38.74 34.96 -32.53
CA GLY A 34 -38.48 36.32 -32.99
C GLY A 34 -37.54 37.09 -32.06
N PHE A 35 -37.59 36.84 -30.75
CA PHE A 35 -36.67 37.39 -29.75
C PHE A 35 -35.28 36.74 -29.85
N LEU A 36 -35.21 35.42 -30.04
CA LEU A 36 -33.97 34.68 -30.31
C LEU A 36 -33.33 35.09 -31.64
N MET A 37 -34.12 35.27 -32.70
CA MET A 37 -33.64 35.71 -34.02
C MET A 37 -33.33 37.20 -34.06
N GLY A 38 -34.02 38.03 -33.28
CA GLY A 38 -33.70 39.45 -33.10
C GLY A 38 -32.35 39.67 -32.40
N PHE A 39 -31.94 38.74 -31.54
CA PHE A 39 -30.59 38.73 -30.94
C PHE A 39 -29.50 38.18 -31.88
N ILE A 40 -29.86 37.46 -32.96
CA ILE A 40 -28.91 36.93 -33.95
C ILE A 40 -28.76 37.87 -35.17
N GLY A 41 -29.54 38.94 -35.25
CA GLY A 41 -29.60 39.83 -36.40
C GLY A 41 -29.49 41.32 -36.08
N VAL A 42 -28.51 41.72 -35.26
CA VAL A 42 -28.06 43.11 -35.20
C VAL A 42 -26.54 43.14 -35.33
N GLU A 43 -26.07 43.06 -36.58
CA GLU A 43 -24.82 43.68 -36.97
C GLU A 43 -25.04 45.20 -36.97
N THR A 44 -24.75 45.85 -35.86
CA THR A 44 -24.35 47.26 -35.91
C THR A 44 -22.91 47.29 -36.39
N THR A 45 -22.74 47.65 -37.67
CA THR A 45 -21.48 48.12 -38.22
C THR A 45 -21.07 49.42 -37.52
N SER A 46 -20.31 49.29 -36.45
CA SER A 46 -19.43 50.35 -35.96
C SER A 46 -18.00 49.87 -36.09
N SER A 47 -17.24 50.56 -36.94
CA SER A 47 -15.83 50.33 -37.21
C SER A 47 -14.95 50.65 -35.98
N GLU A 48 -14.67 49.64 -35.16
CA GLU A 48 -13.48 49.57 -34.30
C GLU A 48 -12.95 48.12 -34.37
N GLY A 49 -11.64 47.95 -34.49
CA GLY A 49 -10.99 46.70 -34.92
C GLY A 49 -11.47 45.44 -34.19
N SER A 50 -11.92 44.45 -34.96
CA SER A 50 -12.52 43.17 -34.51
C SER A 50 -11.57 42.38 -33.59
N ARG A 51 -11.68 42.61 -32.28
CA ARG A 51 -11.03 41.79 -31.25
C ARG A 51 -11.78 40.46 -31.12
N ALA A 52 -11.02 39.37 -30.96
CA ALA A 52 -11.60 38.06 -30.70
C ALA A 52 -12.27 38.05 -29.32
N THR A 53 -13.46 37.45 -29.21
CA THR A 53 -14.18 37.34 -27.93
C THR A 53 -13.91 35.98 -27.29
N LEU A 54 -13.33 35.99 -26.09
CA LEU A 54 -12.99 34.78 -25.34
C LEU A 54 -13.89 34.60 -24.11
N ILE A 55 -14.30 33.36 -23.88
CA ILE A 55 -15.10 32.90 -22.75
C ILE A 55 -14.31 31.82 -22.02
N VAL A 56 -14.19 31.93 -20.70
CA VAL A 56 -13.67 30.86 -19.84
C VAL A 56 -14.82 29.89 -19.56
N GLU A 57 -14.70 28.64 -20.02
CA GLU A 57 -15.75 27.62 -19.89
C GLU A 57 -15.62 26.79 -18.62
N SER A 58 -14.40 26.38 -18.29
CA SER A 58 -14.09 25.61 -17.09
C SER A 58 -12.67 25.88 -16.62
N ILE A 59 -12.42 25.62 -15.34
CA ILE A 59 -11.14 25.78 -14.66
C ILE A 59 -10.89 24.53 -13.82
N GLY A 60 -9.66 24.03 -13.83
CA GLY A 60 -9.18 22.99 -12.91
C GLY A 60 -7.81 23.36 -12.33
N VAL A 61 -7.45 22.73 -11.22
CA VAL A 61 -6.12 22.84 -10.61
C VAL A 61 -5.58 21.43 -10.38
N GLU A 62 -4.38 21.15 -10.87
CA GLU A 62 -3.73 19.85 -10.75
C GLU A 62 -2.21 20.02 -10.64
N ASN A 63 -1.57 19.39 -9.66
CA ASN A 63 -0.11 19.36 -9.50
C ASN A 63 0.57 20.75 -9.59
N GLY A 64 0.00 21.76 -8.94
CA GLY A 64 0.53 23.15 -8.95
C GLY A 64 0.28 23.93 -10.24
N LYS A 65 -0.47 23.38 -11.19
CA LYS A 65 -0.88 24.04 -12.43
C LYS A 65 -2.35 24.41 -12.41
N LEU A 66 -2.66 25.56 -12.99
CA LEU A 66 -4.01 25.99 -13.32
C LEU A 66 -4.28 25.62 -14.79
N ILE A 67 -5.35 24.86 -15.01
CA ILE A 67 -5.82 24.42 -16.33
C ILE A 67 -7.10 25.21 -16.65
N VAL A 68 -7.08 26.01 -17.72
CA VAL A 68 -8.19 26.88 -18.10
C VAL A 68 -8.68 26.53 -19.50
N TYR A 69 -9.95 26.17 -19.62
CA TYR A 69 -10.60 25.90 -20.91
C TYR A 69 -11.22 27.18 -21.46
N VAL A 70 -10.74 27.62 -22.62
CA VAL A 70 -11.11 28.91 -23.22
C VAL A 70 -11.73 28.71 -24.59
N ARG A 71 -12.97 29.15 -24.77
CA ARG A 71 -13.66 29.16 -26.06
C ARG A 71 -13.57 30.54 -26.70
N ASN A 72 -13.23 30.58 -27.98
CA ASN A 72 -13.38 31.78 -28.79
C ASN A 72 -14.74 31.79 -29.47
N THR A 73 -15.61 32.71 -29.09
CA THR A 73 -16.95 32.89 -29.68
C THR A 73 -16.99 34.00 -30.72
N GLY A 74 -15.89 34.75 -30.89
CA GLY A 74 -15.76 35.80 -31.90
C GLY A 74 -15.45 35.28 -33.31
N GLY A 75 -15.49 36.19 -34.29
CA GLY A 75 -15.22 35.88 -35.70
C GLY A 75 -13.73 35.86 -36.09
N SER A 76 -12.83 36.26 -35.18
CA SER A 76 -11.40 36.42 -35.43
C SER A 76 -10.56 35.53 -34.50
N PRO A 77 -9.41 34.98 -34.92
CA PRO A 77 -8.51 34.24 -34.02
C PRO A 77 -7.97 35.11 -32.88
N ALA A 78 -7.74 34.50 -31.72
CA ALA A 78 -7.12 35.14 -30.55
C ALA A 78 -5.84 34.40 -30.14
N THR A 79 -4.95 35.06 -29.41
CA THR A 79 -3.85 34.39 -28.68
C THR A 79 -4.01 34.73 -27.21
N VAL A 80 -4.03 33.72 -26.34
CA VAL A 80 -4.00 33.91 -24.88
C VAL A 80 -2.54 33.84 -24.42
N ASP A 81 -2.02 34.94 -23.90
CA ASP A 81 -0.63 35.04 -23.42
C ASP A 81 -0.53 35.19 -21.90
N LYS A 82 -1.64 35.52 -21.23
CA LYS A 82 -1.71 35.68 -19.78
C LYS A 82 -2.99 35.11 -19.18
N VAL A 83 -2.87 34.63 -17.95
CA VAL A 83 -3.98 34.25 -17.08
C VAL A 83 -3.86 35.03 -15.77
N TYR A 84 -4.97 35.63 -15.32
CA TYR A 84 -5.07 36.36 -14.06
C TYR A 84 -5.97 35.61 -13.11
N ILE A 85 -5.54 35.52 -11.86
CA ILE A 85 -6.36 35.06 -10.74
C ILE A 85 -6.64 36.30 -9.90
N GLU A 86 -7.91 36.64 -9.77
CA GLU A 86 -8.38 37.82 -9.05
C GLU A 86 -9.23 37.43 -7.84
N SER A 87 -9.26 38.27 -6.81
CA SER A 87 -10.27 38.18 -5.76
C SER A 87 -11.67 38.45 -6.32
N VAL A 88 -12.72 38.09 -5.57
CA VAL A 88 -14.11 38.47 -5.93
C VAL A 88 -14.32 39.98 -6.00
N GLU A 89 -13.49 40.75 -5.30
CA GLU A 89 -13.47 42.22 -5.27
C GLU A 89 -12.71 42.83 -6.46
N GLY A 90 -11.95 42.02 -7.21
CA GLY A 90 -11.28 42.41 -8.46
C GLY A 90 -9.78 42.68 -8.33
N ASP A 91 -9.18 42.43 -7.17
CA ASP A 91 -7.74 42.58 -6.97
C ASP A 91 -6.98 41.41 -7.62
N VAL A 92 -5.94 41.71 -8.38
CA VAL A 92 -5.10 40.69 -9.02
C VAL A 92 -4.21 40.01 -7.97
N ILE A 93 -4.49 38.75 -7.67
CA ILE A 93 -3.70 37.91 -6.75
C ILE A 93 -2.47 37.35 -7.47
N GLN A 94 -2.67 36.79 -8.67
CA GLN A 94 -1.57 36.29 -9.50
C GLN A 94 -1.76 36.68 -10.97
N SER A 95 -0.65 36.96 -11.64
CA SER A 95 -0.55 37.12 -13.09
C SER A 95 0.42 36.10 -13.66
N LEU A 96 -0.07 35.21 -14.52
CA LEU A 96 0.65 34.02 -14.99
C LEU A 96 0.87 34.12 -16.50
N SER A 97 2.11 34.00 -16.94
CA SER A 97 2.45 34.02 -18.37
C SER A 97 2.31 32.62 -18.97
N VAL A 98 1.70 32.54 -20.14
CA VAL A 98 1.60 31.29 -20.90
C VAL A 98 2.93 31.02 -21.62
N ALA A 99 3.45 29.81 -21.51
CA ALA A 99 4.71 29.43 -22.14
C ALA A 99 4.65 29.53 -23.67
N GLY A 100 5.81 29.73 -24.31
CA GLY A 100 5.91 29.72 -25.79
C GLY A 100 5.27 30.92 -26.50
N GLY A 101 4.97 32.01 -25.79
CA GLY A 101 4.38 33.22 -26.38
C GLY A 101 2.85 33.20 -26.51
N GLY A 102 2.20 32.21 -25.89
CA GLY A 102 0.74 32.12 -25.80
C GLY A 102 0.12 31.05 -26.70
N VAL A 103 -1.13 30.71 -26.41
CA VAL A 103 -1.90 29.69 -27.13
C VAL A 103 -2.89 30.35 -28.07
N LYS A 104 -2.85 29.98 -29.36
CA LYS A 104 -3.80 30.47 -30.36
C LYS A 104 -5.13 29.74 -30.24
N VAL A 105 -6.22 30.50 -30.17
CA VAL A 105 -7.60 30.01 -30.11
C VAL A 105 -8.35 30.49 -31.35
N ASN A 106 -8.65 29.57 -32.27
CA ASN A 106 -9.32 29.89 -33.54
C ASN A 106 -10.82 30.21 -33.31
N PRO A 107 -11.49 30.90 -34.25
CA PRO A 107 -12.91 31.18 -34.15
C PRO A 107 -13.74 29.91 -33.93
N LYS A 108 -14.71 29.98 -33.02
CA LYS A 108 -15.62 28.87 -32.66
C LYS A 108 -14.94 27.61 -32.11
N SER A 109 -13.66 27.68 -31.72
CA SER A 109 -12.92 26.55 -31.14
C SER A 109 -12.70 26.70 -29.63
N LEU A 110 -12.45 25.57 -28.98
CA LEU A 110 -12.01 25.47 -27.59
C LEU A 110 -10.50 25.21 -27.56
N ALA A 111 -9.79 25.86 -26.63
CA ALA A 111 -8.38 25.60 -26.35
C ALA A 111 -8.15 25.42 -24.85
N VAL A 112 -7.11 24.66 -24.49
CA VAL A 112 -6.68 24.48 -23.11
C VAL A 112 -5.45 25.34 -22.86
N ILE A 113 -5.48 26.12 -21.79
CA ILE A 113 -4.39 26.98 -21.34
C ILE A 113 -3.86 26.41 -20.02
N GLU A 114 -2.61 25.96 -20.02
CA GLU A 114 -1.93 25.51 -18.81
C GLU A 114 -0.93 26.56 -18.35
N VAL A 115 -1.02 26.94 -17.07
CA VAL A 115 -0.07 27.86 -16.43
C VAL A 115 0.32 27.36 -15.04
N THR A 116 1.59 27.50 -14.68
CA THR A 116 2.08 27.15 -13.34
C THR A 116 1.73 28.28 -12.37
N LEU A 117 1.19 27.94 -11.20
CA LEU A 117 0.94 28.91 -10.13
C LEU A 117 2.26 29.45 -9.58
N LYS A 118 2.30 30.74 -9.23
CA LYS A 118 3.50 31.35 -8.60
C LYS A 118 3.65 30.95 -7.13
N SER A 119 2.53 30.68 -6.48
CA SER A 119 2.40 30.18 -5.12
C SER A 119 1.04 29.48 -5.00
N ASP A 120 0.86 28.67 -3.95
CA ASP A 120 -0.43 28.09 -3.66
C ASP A 120 -1.48 29.19 -3.38
N LEU A 121 -2.73 28.91 -3.73
CA LEU A 121 -3.88 29.77 -3.44
C LEU A 121 -4.46 29.38 -2.08
N GLU A 122 -4.71 30.37 -1.25
CA GLU A 122 -5.44 30.20 0.00
C GLU A 122 -6.88 29.73 -0.25
N ALA A 123 -7.58 29.33 0.82
CA ALA A 123 -9.00 29.05 0.72
C ALA A 123 -9.77 30.35 0.44
N GLY A 124 -10.72 30.27 -0.47
CA GLY A 124 -11.46 31.44 -0.92
C GLY A 124 -12.05 31.27 -2.31
N THR A 125 -12.75 32.31 -2.74
CA THR A 125 -13.37 32.37 -4.05
C THR A 125 -12.59 33.34 -4.93
N TYR A 126 -12.17 32.87 -6.10
CA TYR A 126 -11.37 33.63 -7.05
C TYR A 126 -12.06 33.71 -8.40
N ARG A 127 -11.79 34.77 -9.15
CA ARG A 127 -12.17 34.89 -10.56
C ARG A 127 -10.95 34.64 -11.42
N VAL A 128 -11.05 33.72 -12.37
CA VAL A 128 -9.98 33.52 -13.36
C VAL A 128 -10.37 34.22 -14.65
N LYS A 129 -9.46 35.07 -15.13
CA LYS A 129 -9.55 35.75 -16.41
C LYS A 129 -8.37 35.35 -17.27
N VAL A 130 -8.59 35.30 -18.58
CA VAL A 130 -7.50 35.18 -19.56
C VAL A 130 -7.25 36.53 -20.22
N SER A 131 -6.16 36.69 -20.95
CA SER A 131 -5.85 37.91 -21.68
C SER A 131 -4.95 37.60 -22.87
N GLY A 132 -5.01 38.48 -23.87
CA GLY A 132 -4.24 38.40 -25.09
C GLY A 132 -4.15 39.74 -25.79
N PRO A 133 -3.12 40.00 -26.62
CA PRO A 133 -2.92 41.27 -27.30
C PRO A 133 -4.12 41.68 -28.19
N ASN A 134 -4.82 40.68 -28.74
CA ASN A 134 -5.96 40.84 -29.65
C ASN A 134 -7.26 40.20 -29.12
N ALA A 135 -7.32 39.90 -27.82
CA ALA A 135 -8.45 39.24 -27.18
C ALA A 135 -9.22 40.20 -26.28
N LEU A 136 -10.55 40.17 -26.36
CA LEU A 136 -11.46 40.71 -25.36
C LEU A 136 -12.00 39.54 -24.54
N VAL A 137 -11.83 39.60 -23.22
CA VAL A 137 -12.36 38.57 -22.31
C VAL A 137 -13.69 39.02 -21.77
N VAL A 138 -14.72 38.23 -22.08
CA VAL A 138 -16.12 38.59 -21.80
C VAL A 138 -16.65 37.89 -20.56
N THR A 139 -16.06 36.76 -20.17
CA THR A 139 -16.45 36.05 -18.95
C THR A 139 -15.24 35.66 -18.10
N SER A 140 -15.46 35.60 -16.79
CA SER A 140 -14.58 34.94 -15.82
C SER A 140 -15.35 33.79 -15.18
N LEU A 141 -14.68 32.67 -14.91
CA LEU A 141 -15.26 31.60 -14.10
C LEU A 141 -14.74 31.70 -12.67
N THR A 142 -15.63 31.33 -11.74
CA THR A 142 -15.34 31.36 -10.31
C THR A 142 -14.68 30.06 -9.89
N LEU A 143 -13.46 30.15 -9.38
CA LEU A 143 -12.74 29.06 -8.72
C LEU A 143 -13.00 29.18 -7.22
N THR A 144 -13.69 28.22 -6.61
CA THR A 144 -13.82 28.18 -5.15
C THR A 144 -12.84 27.15 -4.60
N ARG A 145 -11.86 27.63 -3.84
CA ARG A 145 -11.02 26.80 -2.98
C ARG A 145 -11.73 26.71 -1.64
N THR A 146 -12.45 25.62 -1.42
CA THR A 146 -13.04 25.33 -0.10
C THR A 146 -11.88 25.12 0.88
N GLU A 147 -11.98 25.67 2.10
CA GLU A 147 -11.21 25.10 3.20
C GLU A 147 -11.66 23.64 3.32
N HIS A 148 -10.83 22.70 2.87
CA HIS A 148 -10.74 21.49 3.66
C HIS A 148 -10.33 21.97 5.05
N SER A 149 -11.02 21.56 6.11
CA SER A 149 -10.35 21.58 7.40
C SER A 149 -9.06 20.79 7.16
N LEU A 150 -7.91 21.48 7.08
CA LEU A 150 -6.60 20.87 6.84
C LEU A 150 -6.18 20.02 8.06
N TRP A 151 -7.14 19.59 8.87
CA TRP A 151 -6.92 19.10 10.20
C TRP A 151 -8.05 18.19 10.62
N LEU A 152 -7.72 17.05 11.21
CA LEU A 152 -8.70 16.21 11.88
C LEU A 152 -9.24 16.92 13.13
N SER A 153 -10.56 17.09 13.24
CA SER A 153 -11.16 17.76 14.39
C SER A 153 -10.80 17.09 15.73
N GLY A 154 -10.43 17.89 16.74
CA GLY A 154 -10.09 17.42 18.08
C GLY A 154 -8.64 16.97 18.29
N TRP A 155 -7.78 17.13 17.28
CA TRP A 155 -6.36 16.78 17.35
C TRP A 155 -5.53 18.05 17.57
N GLY A 156 -4.61 18.04 18.53
CA GLY A 156 -3.80 19.23 18.87
C GLY A 156 -2.60 19.43 17.95
N TYR A 157 -2.01 18.33 17.47
CA TYR A 157 -0.76 18.34 16.71
C TYR A 157 -0.84 17.41 15.50
N ARG A 158 -0.02 17.69 14.49
CA ARG A 158 0.27 16.74 13.43
C ARG A 158 1.71 16.84 12.97
N ARG A 159 2.20 15.81 12.29
CA ARG A 159 3.50 15.78 11.61
C ARG A 159 3.34 15.30 10.18
N LYS A 160 3.98 16.01 9.26
CA LYS A 160 4.09 15.57 7.87
C LYS A 160 5.03 14.38 7.79
N ILE A 161 4.67 13.34 7.05
CA ILE A 161 5.53 12.20 6.74
C ILE A 161 5.64 12.10 5.22
N SER A 162 6.86 12.25 4.72
CA SER A 162 7.17 12.14 3.29
C SER A 162 7.71 10.74 3.00
N ILE A 163 7.09 10.04 2.05
CA ILE A 163 7.44 8.68 1.66
C ILE A 163 7.84 8.70 0.20
N THR A 164 9.13 8.50 -0.07
CA THR A 164 9.70 8.52 -1.42
C THR A 164 9.87 7.10 -1.95
N GLU A 165 9.19 6.81 -3.05
CA GLU A 165 9.32 5.57 -3.83
C GLU A 165 10.69 5.56 -4.54
N ARG A 166 11.40 4.43 -4.51
CA ARG A 166 12.79 4.31 -5.01
C ARG A 166 13.04 3.09 -5.90
N SER A 167 12.12 2.14 -5.97
CA SER A 167 12.20 0.93 -6.79
C SER A 167 11.71 1.16 -8.22
N GLY A 168 11.10 2.31 -8.52
CA GLY A 168 10.63 2.67 -9.87
C GLY A 168 9.27 2.08 -10.23
N SER A 169 8.51 1.57 -9.26
CA SER A 169 7.19 0.98 -9.45
C SER A 169 6.18 1.61 -8.50
N THR A 170 4.96 1.85 -8.98
CA THR A 170 3.89 2.36 -8.12
C THR A 170 3.50 1.29 -7.11
N LEU A 171 3.59 1.64 -5.83
CA LEU A 171 3.24 0.76 -4.72
C LEU A 171 1.80 1.05 -4.31
N THR A 172 0.96 0.03 -4.23
CA THR A 172 -0.43 0.15 -3.76
C THR A 172 -0.60 -0.59 -2.45
N ASP A 173 -1.45 -0.11 -1.56
CA ASP A 173 -1.75 -0.76 -0.27
C ASP A 173 -0.49 -1.25 0.47
N TYR A 174 0.55 -0.42 0.50
CA TYR A 174 1.90 -0.79 0.91
C TYR A 174 2.12 -0.49 2.39
N GLN A 175 2.73 -1.43 3.11
CA GLN A 175 3.03 -1.29 4.54
C GLN A 175 4.32 -0.49 4.71
N VAL A 176 4.22 0.70 5.31
CA VAL A 176 5.35 1.61 5.53
C VAL A 176 5.68 1.65 7.02
N LYS A 177 6.93 1.33 7.37
CA LYS A 177 7.46 1.44 8.74
C LYS A 177 7.86 2.88 9.03
N ILE A 178 7.32 3.46 10.11
CA ILE A 178 7.65 4.77 10.62
C ILE A 178 8.31 4.59 11.98
N VAL A 179 9.50 5.16 12.13
CA VAL A 179 10.25 5.16 13.39
C VAL A 179 10.20 6.57 13.97
N LEU A 180 9.79 6.66 15.23
CA LEU A 180 9.73 7.89 15.99
C LEU A 180 10.76 7.82 17.13
N ASP A 181 11.45 8.94 17.34
CA ASP A 181 12.43 9.08 18.40
C ASP A 181 12.47 10.53 18.92
N SER A 182 13.28 10.79 19.95
CA SER A 182 13.40 12.13 20.54
C SER A 182 13.90 13.22 19.58
N SER A 183 14.52 12.86 18.46
CA SER A 183 14.94 13.82 17.42
C SER A 183 13.77 14.28 16.54
N ASN A 184 12.70 13.47 16.46
CA ASN A 184 11.63 13.67 15.49
C ASN A 184 10.21 13.58 16.09
N PHE A 185 10.05 13.34 17.39
CA PHE A 185 8.74 13.26 18.04
C PHE A 185 8.82 13.65 19.51
N ASP A 186 7.82 14.41 19.99
CA ASP A 186 7.70 14.79 21.39
C ASP A 186 6.64 13.90 22.06
N PHE A 187 7.11 12.88 22.78
CA PHE A 187 6.25 11.89 23.43
C PHE A 187 5.37 12.47 24.55
N THR A 188 5.67 13.68 25.04
CA THR A 188 4.85 14.34 26.07
C THR A 188 3.53 14.88 25.54
N LYS A 189 3.39 14.99 24.22
CA LYS A 189 2.20 15.52 23.52
C LYS A 189 1.21 14.45 23.07
N ALA A 190 1.53 13.17 23.28
CA ALA A 190 0.65 12.04 23.02
C ALA A 190 0.37 11.29 24.33
N LYS A 191 -0.64 10.43 24.33
CA LYS A 191 -0.93 9.54 25.45
C LYS A 191 0.23 8.56 25.63
N SER A 192 0.45 8.16 26.88
CA SER A 192 1.52 7.22 27.24
C SER A 192 1.38 5.84 26.58
N ASP A 193 0.21 5.50 26.04
CA ASP A 193 -0.08 4.26 25.32
C ASP A 193 -0.15 4.43 23.79
N GLY A 194 0.09 5.64 23.27
CA GLY A 194 0.04 5.95 21.83
C GLY A 194 -1.34 5.83 21.20
N SER A 195 -2.40 5.65 22.00
CA SER A 195 -3.75 5.39 21.48
C SER A 195 -4.38 6.60 20.76
N ASP A 196 -3.85 7.80 21.00
CA ASP A 196 -4.20 9.03 20.30
C ASP A 196 -3.22 9.34 19.16
N ILE A 197 -3.05 8.40 18.22
CA ILE A 197 -2.45 8.70 16.91
C ILE A 197 -3.42 8.37 15.76
N ARG A 198 -3.40 9.17 14.69
CA ARG A 198 -4.12 8.86 13.43
C ARG A 198 -3.27 9.22 12.23
N PHE A 199 -3.46 8.52 11.13
CA PHE A 199 -2.80 8.81 9.86
C PHE A 199 -3.82 9.19 8.80
N THR A 200 -3.55 10.24 8.03
CA THR A 200 -4.36 10.59 6.86
C THR A 200 -3.48 10.93 5.65
N PRO A 201 -3.98 10.77 4.42
CA PRO A 201 -3.45 11.48 3.27
C PRO A 201 -3.61 13.01 3.41
N ASP A 202 -3.22 13.76 2.38
CA ASP A 202 -3.39 15.21 2.30
C ASP A 202 -4.88 15.67 2.20
N ASP A 203 -5.82 14.73 2.18
CA ASP A 203 -7.26 15.01 2.24
C ASP A 203 -7.78 15.36 3.65
N SER A 204 -6.94 15.17 4.67
CA SER A 204 -7.23 15.43 6.10
C SER A 204 -8.51 14.79 6.63
N SER A 205 -9.00 13.70 6.01
CA SER A 205 -10.27 13.06 6.37
C SER A 205 -10.25 11.54 6.28
N THR A 206 -9.50 10.97 5.33
CA THR A 206 -9.41 9.52 5.17
C THR A 206 -8.44 8.96 6.21
N GLN A 207 -8.93 8.15 7.15
CA GLN A 207 -8.06 7.48 8.12
C GLN A 207 -7.39 6.26 7.49
N LEU A 208 -6.06 6.21 7.57
CA LEU A 208 -5.27 5.05 7.15
C LEU A 208 -5.16 4.04 8.28
N SER A 209 -5.23 2.75 7.95
CA SER A 209 -4.97 1.66 8.88
C SER A 209 -3.50 1.67 9.30
N TYR A 210 -3.27 1.47 10.59
CA TYR A 210 -1.93 1.41 11.16
C TYR A 210 -1.86 0.39 12.29
N TRP A 211 -0.65 -0.02 12.63
CA TRP A 211 -0.36 -0.85 13.79
C TRP A 211 0.82 -0.27 14.55
N ILE A 212 0.64 -0.10 15.85
CA ILE A 212 1.69 0.28 16.78
C ILE A 212 2.45 -1.01 17.15
N GLU A 213 3.64 -1.18 16.59
CA GLU A 213 4.54 -2.28 16.93
C GLU A 213 5.17 -2.04 18.31
N LYS A 214 5.65 -0.80 18.54
CA LYS A 214 6.29 -0.40 19.78
C LYS A 214 5.91 1.04 20.12
N TRP A 215 5.63 1.28 21.40
CA TRP A 215 5.42 2.62 21.94
C TRP A 215 6.05 2.72 23.33
N ASP A 216 7.21 3.35 23.41
CA ASP A 216 7.95 3.56 24.65
C ASP A 216 8.22 5.06 24.85
N PRO A 217 7.32 5.79 25.54
CA PRO A 217 7.52 7.21 25.79
C PRO A 217 8.63 7.50 26.82
N VAL A 218 9.13 6.49 27.55
CA VAL A 218 10.23 6.67 28.53
C VAL A 218 11.58 6.54 27.83
N GLY A 219 11.72 5.55 26.96
CA GLY A 219 12.86 5.40 26.05
C GLY A 219 12.85 6.39 24.89
N GLU A 220 11.76 7.15 24.73
CA GLU A 220 11.50 8.06 23.61
C GLU A 220 11.65 7.35 22.26
N GLU A 221 11.02 6.19 22.12
CA GLU A 221 11.08 5.36 20.90
C GLU A 221 9.69 4.80 20.56
N ALA A 222 9.31 4.87 19.28
CA ALA A 222 8.14 4.15 18.79
C ALA A 222 8.32 3.66 17.35
N ILE A 223 7.65 2.55 17.04
CA ILE A 223 7.60 1.96 15.72
C ILE A 223 6.12 1.78 15.35
N VAL A 224 5.73 2.40 14.24
CA VAL A 224 4.35 2.34 13.73
C VAL A 224 4.37 1.95 12.26
N TRP A 225 3.58 0.95 11.90
CA TRP A 225 3.36 0.55 10.52
C TRP A 225 2.08 1.17 10.00
N VAL A 226 2.10 1.70 8.78
CA VAL A 226 0.94 2.34 8.15
C VAL A 226 0.71 1.75 6.76
N LYS A 227 -0.53 1.39 6.46
CA LYS A 227 -0.92 0.94 5.13
C LYS A 227 -1.23 2.16 4.25
N VAL A 228 -0.35 2.44 3.29
CA VAL A 228 -0.46 3.58 2.38
C VAL A 228 -1.11 3.15 1.07
N PRO A 229 -2.25 3.74 0.66
CA PRO A 229 -3.02 3.26 -0.50
C PRO A 229 -2.28 3.33 -1.84
N SER A 230 -1.46 4.37 -2.04
CA SER A 230 -0.70 4.57 -3.28
C SER A 230 0.55 5.40 -3.03
N ILE A 231 1.69 4.92 -3.50
CA ILE A 231 2.97 5.62 -3.56
C ILE A 231 3.44 5.56 -5.01
N PRO A 232 3.29 6.64 -5.81
CA PRO A 232 3.61 6.60 -7.23
C PRO A 232 5.10 6.36 -7.49
N ALA A 233 5.41 5.61 -8.56
CA ALA A 233 6.76 5.29 -9.00
C ALA A 233 7.67 6.53 -9.02
N SER A 234 8.86 6.41 -8.42
CA SER A 234 9.88 7.46 -8.37
C SER A 234 9.38 8.82 -7.87
N SER A 235 8.35 8.84 -7.02
CA SER A 235 7.71 10.05 -6.50
C SER A 235 7.60 10.01 -4.99
N THR A 236 7.25 11.15 -4.40
CA THR A 236 7.01 11.29 -2.96
C THR A 236 5.51 11.42 -2.68
N THR A 237 4.99 10.55 -1.82
CA THR A 237 3.66 10.67 -1.23
C THR A 237 3.78 11.30 0.15
N THR A 238 2.82 12.17 0.49
CA THR A 238 2.71 12.75 1.83
C THR A 238 1.53 12.15 2.57
N ILE A 239 1.76 11.74 3.81
CA ILE A 239 0.72 11.48 4.80
C ILE A 239 0.97 12.35 6.04
N TYR A 240 -0.02 12.47 6.92
CA TYR A 240 0.09 13.20 8.17
C TYR A 240 -0.22 12.28 9.34
N MET A 241 0.62 12.33 10.38
CA MET A 241 0.36 11.71 11.68
C MET A 241 -0.21 12.77 12.63
N TYR A 242 -1.45 12.60 13.07
CA TYR A 242 -2.11 13.43 14.08
C TYR A 242 -1.94 12.83 15.47
N TYR A 243 -1.79 13.68 16.50
CA TYR A 243 -1.71 13.28 17.91
C TYR A 243 -2.17 14.40 18.87
N GLY A 244 -2.22 14.11 20.16
CA GLY A 244 -2.64 15.05 21.20
C GLY A 244 -4.16 15.18 21.32
N ASN A 245 -4.87 14.06 21.12
CA ASN A 245 -6.31 13.99 21.39
C ASN A 245 -6.56 13.15 22.65
N PRO A 246 -6.77 13.78 23.82
CA PRO A 246 -6.86 13.05 25.10
C PRO A 246 -8.08 12.12 25.18
N THR A 247 -9.08 12.31 24.32
CA THR A 247 -10.32 11.51 24.29
C THR A 247 -10.26 10.35 23.28
N ALA A 248 -9.21 10.28 22.46
CA ALA A 248 -9.09 9.22 21.46
C ALA A 248 -8.84 7.85 22.10
N ALA A 249 -9.56 6.85 21.60
CA ALA A 249 -9.28 5.43 21.82
C ALA A 249 -8.30 4.92 20.75
N SER A 250 -7.63 3.81 21.04
CA SER A 250 -6.69 3.19 20.09
C SER A 250 -7.43 2.76 18.83
N ALA A 251 -6.83 3.02 17.68
CA ALA A 251 -7.26 2.51 16.38
C ALA A 251 -6.19 1.62 15.72
N SER A 252 -5.17 1.22 16.49
CA SER A 252 -4.13 0.29 16.05
C SER A 252 -4.74 -1.08 15.75
N ASP A 253 -4.56 -1.56 14.52
CA ASP A 253 -5.07 -2.85 14.05
C ASP A 253 -4.09 -3.48 13.04
N PRO A 254 -3.38 -4.56 13.42
CA PRO A 254 -2.46 -5.24 12.51
C PRO A 254 -3.19 -5.96 11.36
N TYR A 255 -4.41 -6.47 11.58
CA TYR A 255 -5.14 -7.23 10.56
C TYR A 255 -5.66 -6.33 9.43
N ALA A 256 -5.92 -5.05 9.73
CA ALA A 256 -6.25 -4.06 8.71
C ALA A 256 -5.01 -3.47 8.01
N THR A 257 -3.85 -3.54 8.65
CA THR A 257 -2.61 -2.89 8.20
C THR A 257 -1.78 -3.78 7.28
N PHE A 258 -1.56 -5.03 7.68
CA PHE A 258 -0.75 -5.99 6.94
C PHE A 258 -1.57 -6.76 5.90
N VAL A 259 -0.90 -7.42 4.96
CA VAL A 259 -1.58 -8.28 3.98
C VAL A 259 -2.21 -9.48 4.69
N ARG A 260 -1.49 -10.04 5.65
CA ARG A 260 -1.94 -11.12 6.54
C ARG A 260 -1.13 -11.07 7.83
N VAL A 261 -1.74 -11.54 8.92
CA VAL A 261 -1.05 -11.88 10.16
C VAL A 261 -1.14 -13.39 10.33
N VAL A 262 0.00 -14.07 10.36
CA VAL A 262 0.10 -15.52 10.57
C VAL A 262 0.54 -15.74 12.01
N SER A 263 -0.19 -16.58 12.75
CA SER A 263 0.12 -16.91 14.15
C SER A 263 0.67 -18.32 14.29
N GLY A 264 1.20 -18.64 15.47
CA GLY A 264 1.75 -19.96 15.79
C GLY A 264 3.20 -20.13 15.36
N LEU A 265 3.93 -19.04 15.17
CA LEU A 265 5.37 -19.07 14.93
C LEU A 265 6.07 -19.51 16.22
N GLU A 266 7.00 -20.46 16.10
CA GLU A 266 7.80 -20.95 17.22
C GLU A 266 9.24 -20.43 17.13
N ALA A 267 9.81 -20.42 15.93
CA ALA A 267 11.14 -19.88 15.66
C ALA A 267 11.21 -19.33 14.24
N CYS A 268 12.02 -18.28 14.03
CA CYS A 268 12.29 -17.71 12.73
C CYS A 268 13.75 -17.24 12.64
N TRP A 269 14.47 -17.74 11.64
CA TRP A 269 15.77 -17.24 11.24
C TRP A 269 15.69 -16.69 9.83
N HIS A 270 15.71 -15.37 9.70
CA HIS A 270 15.75 -14.71 8.40
C HIS A 270 17.05 -14.98 7.66
N LEU A 271 18.16 -15.30 8.36
CA LEU A 271 19.49 -15.45 7.77
C LEU A 271 19.97 -14.16 7.08
N ASP A 272 19.71 -13.04 7.75
CA ASP A 272 19.92 -11.67 7.24
C ASP A 272 21.11 -10.94 7.90
N GLU A 273 21.83 -11.57 8.83
CA GLU A 273 22.92 -10.93 9.59
C GLU A 273 24.11 -10.52 8.72
N GLY A 274 24.35 -11.27 7.63
CA GLY A 274 25.39 -11.00 6.63
C GLY A 274 26.84 -11.13 7.14
N SER A 275 27.04 -11.44 8.43
CA SER A 275 28.34 -11.69 9.05
C SER A 275 28.19 -12.34 10.43
N GLY A 276 29.28 -12.91 10.94
CA GLY A 276 29.29 -13.56 12.25
C GLY A 276 28.97 -15.05 12.19
N ALA A 277 28.95 -15.69 13.36
CA ALA A 277 28.77 -17.14 13.52
C ALA A 277 27.51 -17.49 14.32
N VAL A 278 26.57 -16.56 14.45
CA VAL A 278 25.30 -16.77 15.16
C VAL A 278 24.17 -16.24 14.28
N VAL A 279 23.15 -17.07 14.09
CA VAL A 279 21.86 -16.66 13.52
C VAL A 279 20.87 -16.45 14.66
N HIS A 280 20.13 -15.35 14.62
CA HIS A 280 19.24 -14.96 15.70
C HIS A 280 17.82 -15.45 15.40
N ASP A 281 17.20 -16.05 16.42
CA ASP A 281 15.77 -16.31 16.38
C ASP A 281 15.02 -15.02 16.69
N VAL A 282 14.26 -14.54 15.71
CA VAL A 282 13.41 -13.34 15.81
C VAL A 282 11.92 -13.70 15.94
N GLY A 283 11.61 -14.99 16.08
CA GLY A 283 10.26 -15.49 16.36
C GLY A 283 9.84 -15.37 17.83
N GLY A 284 10.80 -15.09 18.72
CA GLY A 284 10.61 -14.90 20.15
C GLY A 284 10.78 -16.15 21.01
N GLY A 285 11.23 -17.27 20.42
CA GLY A 285 11.51 -18.52 21.13
C GLY A 285 12.87 -18.54 21.84
N GLY A 286 13.79 -17.66 21.43
CA GLY A 286 15.15 -17.57 21.96
C GLY A 286 16.09 -18.65 21.41
N HIS A 287 15.75 -19.23 20.26
CA HIS A 287 16.47 -20.33 19.63
C HIS A 287 17.57 -19.86 18.67
N ASN A 288 18.52 -19.06 19.15
CA ASN A 288 19.66 -18.67 18.33
C ASN A 288 20.46 -19.91 17.89
N GLY A 289 20.96 -19.90 16.66
CA GLY A 289 21.75 -20.98 16.10
C GLY A 289 23.21 -20.61 15.90
N ASP A 290 24.10 -21.57 16.12
CA ASP A 290 25.51 -21.44 15.83
C ASP A 290 25.79 -21.86 14.38
N VAL A 291 26.49 -21.02 13.63
CA VAL A 291 26.93 -21.30 12.26
C VAL A 291 28.28 -22.01 12.31
N ILE A 292 28.34 -23.20 11.73
CA ILE A 292 29.55 -23.99 11.57
C ILE A 292 29.90 -24.00 10.08
N ASP A 293 31.01 -23.33 9.74
CA ASP A 293 31.65 -23.25 8.41
C ASP A 293 30.81 -22.72 7.22
N GLY A 294 29.50 -22.54 7.41
CA GLY A 294 28.61 -21.86 6.46
C GLY A 294 29.04 -20.41 6.16
N THR A 295 28.78 -19.97 4.93
CA THR A 295 29.22 -18.66 4.43
C THR A 295 28.03 -17.76 4.06
N TRP A 296 28.06 -16.51 4.52
CA TRP A 296 27.09 -15.48 4.15
C TRP A 296 27.17 -15.11 2.67
N THR A 297 26.02 -14.98 2.01
CA THR A 297 25.91 -14.60 0.59
C THR A 297 24.84 -13.54 0.37
N THR A 298 24.96 -12.79 -0.73
CA THR A 298 23.94 -11.84 -1.22
C THR A 298 23.09 -12.44 -2.35
N ASP A 299 23.37 -13.67 -2.79
CA ASP A 299 22.41 -14.45 -3.58
C ASP A 299 21.36 -14.99 -2.61
N SER A 300 20.37 -14.16 -2.33
CA SER A 300 19.33 -14.36 -1.32
C SER A 300 17.94 -14.18 -1.92
N LYS A 301 16.91 -14.56 -1.17
CA LYS A 301 15.53 -14.21 -1.46
C LYS A 301 15.22 -12.81 -0.95
N TYR A 302 15.65 -12.50 0.28
CA TYR A 302 15.58 -11.17 0.90
C TYR A 302 16.93 -10.90 1.58
N GLY A 303 17.40 -9.65 1.58
CA GLY A 303 18.64 -9.26 2.29
C GLY A 303 19.85 -10.17 2.03
N TYR A 304 20.23 -10.98 3.02
CA TYR A 304 21.30 -11.98 2.93
C TYR A 304 20.75 -13.40 3.03
N ALA A 305 21.61 -14.38 2.80
CA ALA A 305 21.27 -15.79 2.99
C ALA A 305 22.50 -16.58 3.44
N MET A 306 22.29 -17.83 3.88
CA MET A 306 23.38 -18.74 4.25
C MET A 306 23.66 -19.74 3.13
N GLN A 307 24.91 -19.80 2.68
CA GLN A 307 25.40 -20.76 1.70
C GLN A 307 26.17 -21.90 2.38
N PHE A 308 25.88 -23.12 1.92
CA PHE A 308 26.47 -24.36 2.40
C PHE A 308 27.14 -25.11 1.23
N ASP A 309 28.36 -25.59 1.45
CA ASP A 309 29.18 -26.27 0.44
C ASP A 309 28.83 -27.77 0.26
N GLY A 310 27.98 -28.30 1.14
CA GLY A 310 27.56 -29.69 1.17
C GLY A 310 28.65 -30.67 1.59
N SER A 311 29.55 -30.28 2.47
CA SER A 311 30.50 -31.17 3.13
C SER A 311 30.19 -31.23 4.63
N ASP A 312 30.52 -30.17 5.35
CA ASP A 312 30.51 -30.09 6.81
C ASP A 312 29.93 -28.76 7.33
N ASP A 313 29.36 -27.94 6.45
CA ASP A 313 28.67 -26.71 6.81
C ASP A 313 27.27 -26.98 7.38
N TYR A 314 26.92 -26.36 8.51
CA TYR A 314 25.56 -26.41 9.07
C TYR A 314 25.28 -25.28 10.04
N ILE A 315 24.00 -25.14 10.42
CA ILE A 315 23.58 -24.34 11.57
C ILE A 315 23.00 -25.28 12.61
N ILE A 316 23.44 -25.15 13.86
CA ILE A 316 22.92 -25.98 14.97
C ILE A 316 22.22 -25.13 16.02
N ILE A 317 21.05 -25.60 16.44
CA ILE A 317 20.25 -25.06 17.53
C ILE A 317 20.06 -26.18 18.55
N ASN A 318 20.81 -26.10 19.65
CA ASN A 318 20.84 -27.15 20.66
C ASN A 318 20.98 -26.57 22.10
N PRO A 319 19.99 -26.75 22.98
CA PRO A 319 18.73 -27.46 22.75
C PRO A 319 17.69 -26.59 22.04
N PHE A 320 16.82 -27.22 21.25
CA PHE A 320 15.53 -26.66 20.83
C PHE A 320 14.44 -27.15 21.80
N THR A 321 14.07 -26.30 22.76
CA THR A 321 13.32 -26.70 23.97
C THR A 321 11.81 -26.89 23.80
N ASN A 322 11.23 -26.37 22.72
CA ASN A 322 9.79 -26.24 22.48
C ASN A 322 9.46 -26.54 21.02
N PHE A 323 10.17 -27.51 20.44
CA PHE A 323 9.87 -28.05 19.13
C PHE A 323 8.42 -28.57 19.11
N PRO A 324 7.63 -28.27 18.04
CA PRO A 324 6.23 -28.66 17.98
C PRO A 324 5.99 -30.17 18.09
N SER A 325 4.89 -30.57 18.73
CA SER A 325 4.62 -31.98 19.11
C SER A 325 3.57 -32.67 18.25
N ASP A 326 2.36 -32.11 18.18
CA ASP A 326 1.20 -32.74 17.52
C ASP A 326 0.95 -32.19 16.11
N GLU A 327 1.37 -30.96 15.86
CA GLU A 327 1.22 -30.26 14.59
C GLU A 327 2.45 -29.40 14.33
N ILE A 328 2.91 -29.36 13.08
CA ILE A 328 4.05 -28.56 12.68
C ILE A 328 3.85 -28.03 11.25
N THR A 329 4.37 -26.84 11.00
CA THR A 329 4.76 -26.41 9.65
C THR A 329 6.22 -25.97 9.68
N ALA A 330 7.07 -26.60 8.88
CA ALA A 330 8.43 -26.13 8.63
C ALA A 330 8.45 -25.43 7.27
N GLU A 331 8.88 -24.17 7.25
CA GLU A 331 8.93 -23.33 6.05
C GLU A 331 10.33 -22.76 5.85
N PHE A 332 10.77 -22.66 4.60
CA PHE A 332 12.05 -22.06 4.24
C PHE A 332 12.11 -21.79 2.74
N TRP A 333 12.97 -20.85 2.35
CA TRP A 333 13.42 -20.71 0.97
C TRP A 333 14.72 -21.49 0.77
N MET A 334 14.86 -22.14 -0.39
CA MET A 334 16.11 -22.78 -0.77
C MET A 334 16.44 -22.63 -2.24
N LYS A 335 17.74 -22.71 -2.54
CA LYS A 335 18.28 -22.79 -3.90
C LYS A 335 19.41 -23.80 -3.96
N SER A 336 19.31 -24.76 -4.87
CA SER A 336 20.36 -25.77 -5.08
C SER A 336 20.31 -26.31 -6.51
N SER A 337 21.46 -26.74 -7.03
CA SER A 337 21.58 -27.46 -8.31
C SER A 337 22.21 -28.85 -8.14
N ASP A 338 22.36 -29.32 -6.91
CA ASP A 338 23.01 -30.62 -6.62
C ASP A 338 22.11 -31.78 -7.06
N THR A 339 22.66 -32.66 -7.87
CA THR A 339 21.99 -33.88 -8.35
C THR A 339 22.74 -35.15 -7.94
N THR A 340 23.76 -35.01 -7.10
CA THR A 340 24.75 -36.04 -6.78
C THR A 340 24.60 -36.60 -5.37
N LYS A 341 24.16 -35.79 -4.42
CA LYS A 341 23.97 -36.16 -3.01
C LYS A 341 22.51 -36.04 -2.60
N ALA A 342 22.18 -36.69 -1.49
CA ALA A 342 20.89 -36.55 -0.85
C ALA A 342 20.96 -35.47 0.23
N GLY A 343 20.97 -34.19 -0.19
CA GLY A 343 21.12 -33.06 0.72
C GLY A 343 19.96 -32.92 1.72
N THR A 344 20.25 -32.37 2.90
CA THR A 344 19.33 -32.32 4.03
C THR A 344 19.10 -30.89 4.52
N PRO A 345 18.00 -30.22 4.12
CA PRO A 345 17.73 -28.85 4.59
C PRO A 345 17.45 -28.76 6.09
N ILE A 346 16.67 -29.69 6.65
CA ILE A 346 16.22 -29.67 8.06
C ILE A 346 16.32 -31.07 8.65
N SER A 347 17.03 -31.21 9.77
CA SER A 347 17.10 -32.43 10.59
C SER A 347 16.86 -32.07 12.06
N TYR A 348 15.96 -32.79 12.72
CA TYR A 348 15.68 -32.66 14.14
C TYR A 348 15.78 -34.03 14.81
N ALA A 349 16.70 -34.13 15.76
CA ALA A 349 17.01 -35.36 16.49
C ALA A 349 16.76 -35.21 17.99
N VAL A 350 16.25 -36.28 18.60
CA VAL A 350 16.20 -36.48 20.05
C VAL A 350 17.00 -37.72 20.43
N THR A 351 17.35 -37.87 21.71
CA THR A 351 18.19 -38.98 22.18
C THR A 351 17.65 -40.39 21.88
N THR A 352 16.36 -40.52 21.56
CA THR A 352 15.70 -41.80 21.27
C THR A 352 15.40 -42.02 19.78
N GLU A 353 15.52 -40.99 18.95
CA GLU A 353 15.18 -41.03 17.52
C GLU A 353 15.92 -39.91 16.80
N ASN A 354 16.79 -40.30 15.86
CA ASN A 354 17.61 -39.38 15.07
C ASN A 354 16.76 -38.65 14.04
N ASN A 355 15.74 -39.33 13.51
CA ASN A 355 14.84 -38.83 12.48
C ASN A 355 13.48 -38.47 13.08
N GLU A 356 13.49 -37.69 14.16
CA GLU A 356 12.28 -37.31 14.87
C GLU A 356 11.42 -36.37 14.00
N PHE A 357 12.07 -35.42 13.31
CA PHE A 357 11.52 -34.72 12.15
C PHE A 357 12.65 -34.43 11.15
N LEU A 358 12.51 -34.84 9.89
CA LEU A 358 13.56 -34.67 8.89
C LEU A 358 12.97 -34.40 7.50
N ILE A 359 13.50 -33.38 6.82
CA ILE A 359 13.27 -33.12 5.40
C ILE A 359 14.55 -33.51 4.66
N TYR A 360 14.47 -34.59 3.89
CA TYR A 360 15.64 -35.27 3.33
C TYR A 360 15.62 -35.35 1.81
N ASN A 361 16.81 -35.37 1.23
CA ASN A 361 17.03 -35.38 -0.21
C ASN A 361 16.27 -34.22 -0.87
N TYR A 362 16.61 -33.01 -0.42
CA TYR A 362 16.00 -31.71 -0.70
C TYR A 362 14.55 -31.57 -0.22
N VAL A 363 13.62 -32.40 -0.70
CA VAL A 363 12.23 -32.53 -0.21
C VAL A 363 11.62 -33.90 -0.55
N ARG A 364 12.43 -34.80 -1.11
CA ARG A 364 11.94 -36.04 -1.73
C ARG A 364 11.45 -37.04 -0.69
N TYR A 365 11.98 -36.94 0.54
CA TYR A 365 11.50 -37.70 1.68
C TYR A 365 11.21 -36.77 2.86
N ILE A 366 10.09 -37.03 3.52
CA ILE A 366 9.72 -36.39 4.79
C ILE A 366 9.63 -37.50 5.84
N TYR A 367 10.35 -37.33 6.94
CA TYR A 367 10.36 -38.25 8.08
C TYR A 367 9.70 -37.61 9.29
N VAL A 368 8.93 -38.42 10.01
CA VAL A 368 8.43 -38.10 11.34
C VAL A 368 8.54 -39.35 12.20
N LYS A 369 9.25 -39.25 13.32
CA LYS A 369 9.53 -40.38 14.23
C LYS A 369 10.09 -41.63 13.53
N GLY A 370 11.11 -41.45 12.69
CA GLY A 370 11.78 -42.52 11.95
C GLY A 370 10.99 -43.14 10.79
N SER A 371 9.68 -42.86 10.68
CA SER A 371 8.86 -43.28 9.53
C SER A 371 8.92 -42.22 8.43
N SER A 372 8.83 -42.62 7.16
CA SER A 372 8.92 -41.69 6.03
C SER A 372 7.79 -41.76 5.01
N ARG A 373 7.68 -40.68 4.22
CA ARG A 373 6.91 -40.61 2.97
C ARG A 373 7.81 -40.14 1.84
N TYR A 374 7.65 -40.77 0.68
CA TYR A 374 8.25 -40.33 -0.58
C TYR A 374 7.31 -39.36 -1.27
N THR A 375 7.74 -38.12 -1.47
CA THR A 375 6.93 -37.07 -2.10
C THR A 375 7.04 -37.10 -3.62
N GLY A 376 8.19 -37.56 -4.14
CA GLY A 376 8.50 -37.53 -5.58
C GLY A 376 8.90 -36.16 -6.12
N ALA A 377 8.90 -35.10 -5.30
CA ALA A 377 9.28 -33.77 -5.72
C ALA A 377 10.79 -33.67 -6.03
N SER A 378 11.12 -32.80 -6.98
CA SER A 378 12.50 -32.47 -7.38
C SER A 378 12.58 -30.97 -7.66
N ILE A 379 13.29 -30.24 -6.80
CA ILE A 379 13.32 -28.76 -6.77
C ILE A 379 14.75 -28.20 -6.82
N ASN A 380 15.75 -29.08 -6.86
CA ASN A 380 17.16 -28.75 -6.91
C ASN A 380 17.59 -28.43 -8.36
N ASP A 381 16.89 -27.49 -9.01
CA ASP A 381 17.07 -27.12 -10.42
C ASP A 381 17.92 -25.85 -10.66
N GLY A 382 18.44 -25.27 -9.57
CA GLY A 382 19.22 -24.03 -9.56
C GLY A 382 18.40 -22.76 -9.32
N SER A 383 17.08 -22.85 -9.15
CA SER A 383 16.18 -21.73 -8.86
C SER A 383 15.84 -21.64 -7.37
N TRP A 384 15.37 -20.46 -6.94
CA TRP A 384 14.80 -20.27 -5.62
C TRP A 384 13.41 -20.91 -5.55
N HIS A 385 13.20 -21.75 -4.55
CA HIS A 385 11.89 -22.33 -4.23
C HIS A 385 11.52 -22.05 -2.78
N HIS A 386 10.25 -21.73 -2.56
CA HIS A 386 9.66 -21.69 -1.22
C HIS A 386 9.07 -23.05 -0.88
N ILE A 387 9.48 -23.61 0.26
CA ILE A 387 9.07 -24.92 0.72
C ILE A 387 8.29 -24.77 2.01
N ALA A 388 7.14 -25.42 2.10
CA ALA A 388 6.46 -25.63 3.38
C ALA A 388 6.05 -27.10 3.52
N VAL A 389 6.48 -27.73 4.60
CA VAL A 389 6.07 -29.08 4.98
C VAL A 389 5.18 -28.99 6.21
N THR A 390 3.94 -29.47 6.09
CA THR A 390 3.03 -29.58 7.23
C THR A 390 2.94 -31.03 7.68
N TRP A 391 2.78 -31.24 8.99
CA TRP A 391 2.41 -32.54 9.53
C TRP A 391 1.45 -32.40 10.71
N LYS A 392 0.52 -33.34 10.82
CA LYS A 392 -0.44 -33.45 11.92
C LYS A 392 -0.53 -34.90 12.40
N SER A 393 -0.32 -35.09 13.70
CA SER A 393 -0.37 -36.38 14.39
C SER A 393 -1.67 -37.13 14.12
N ASN A 394 -2.82 -36.46 14.27
CA ASN A 394 -4.12 -37.08 14.02
C ASN A 394 -4.33 -37.36 12.52
N GLY A 395 -4.37 -38.65 12.16
CA GLY A 395 -4.43 -39.14 10.79
C GLY A 395 -3.06 -39.19 10.10
N GLY A 396 -1.98 -38.80 10.77
CA GLY A 396 -0.63 -38.72 10.21
C GLY A 396 -0.58 -37.96 8.89
N VAL A 397 -1.35 -36.86 8.79
CA VAL A 397 -1.49 -36.09 7.55
C VAL A 397 -0.21 -35.31 7.34
N VAL A 398 0.40 -35.47 6.16
CA VAL A 398 1.60 -34.74 5.74
C VAL A 398 1.35 -34.10 4.39
N GLU A 399 1.76 -32.84 4.25
CA GLU A 399 1.64 -32.10 3.00
C GLU A 399 2.96 -31.39 2.69
N LEU A 400 3.31 -31.38 1.40
CA LEU A 400 4.43 -30.60 0.87
C LEU A 400 3.85 -29.54 -0.07
N TYR A 401 4.21 -28.31 0.19
CA TYR A 401 3.96 -27.18 -0.68
C TYR A 401 5.27 -26.68 -1.28
N VAL A 402 5.26 -26.43 -2.58
CA VAL A 402 6.36 -25.79 -3.32
C VAL A 402 5.79 -24.55 -4.00
N ASP A 403 6.44 -23.41 -3.80
CA ASP A 403 6.06 -22.12 -4.38
C ASP A 403 4.59 -21.76 -4.14
N GLY A 404 4.13 -22.00 -2.91
CA GLY A 404 2.76 -21.73 -2.45
C GLY A 404 1.71 -22.75 -2.91
N SER A 405 2.07 -23.76 -3.70
CA SER A 405 1.16 -24.76 -4.27
C SER A 405 1.34 -26.13 -3.62
N LEU A 406 0.24 -26.87 -3.41
CA LEU A 406 0.28 -28.22 -2.85
C LEU A 406 0.81 -29.21 -3.90
N GLU A 407 1.97 -29.80 -3.64
CA GLU A 407 2.62 -30.76 -4.54
C GLU A 407 2.46 -32.22 -4.08
N TYR A 408 2.34 -32.44 -2.78
CA TYR A 408 2.12 -33.78 -2.23
C TYR A 408 1.23 -33.74 -1.01
N GLN A 409 0.39 -34.77 -0.86
CA GLN A 409 -0.41 -35.04 0.32
C GLN A 409 -0.39 -36.53 0.62
N GLY A 410 -0.23 -36.89 1.89
CA GLY A 410 -0.29 -38.26 2.38
C GLY A 410 -0.92 -38.35 3.76
N THR A 411 -1.28 -39.56 4.16
CA THR A 411 -1.82 -39.89 5.49
C THR A 411 -0.99 -40.98 6.15
N ASP A 412 -1.34 -41.30 7.40
CA ASP A 412 -0.81 -42.42 8.19
C ASP A 412 0.70 -42.32 8.47
N LEU A 413 1.32 -41.14 8.28
CA LEU A 413 2.72 -40.92 8.64
C LEU A 413 2.79 -40.69 10.14
N SER A 414 3.19 -41.73 10.89
CA SER A 414 3.30 -41.68 12.36
C SER A 414 1.99 -41.25 13.04
N ASP A 415 0.87 -41.77 12.53
CA ASP A 415 -0.48 -41.46 13.03
C ASP A 415 -0.62 -41.74 14.54
N GLY A 416 -1.18 -40.75 15.25
CA GLY A 416 -1.42 -40.77 16.69
C GLY A 416 -0.15 -40.72 17.55
N LEU A 417 1.03 -40.58 16.94
CA LEU A 417 2.28 -40.37 17.65
C LEU A 417 2.60 -38.87 17.76
N THR A 418 3.44 -38.50 18.71
CA THR A 418 3.82 -37.10 18.96
C THR A 418 5.31 -36.91 18.81
N ILE A 419 5.73 -35.80 18.21
CA ILE A 419 7.14 -35.40 18.17
C ILE A 419 7.60 -35.03 19.59
N ILE A 420 8.76 -35.53 20.00
CA ILE A 420 9.38 -35.26 21.29
C ILE A 420 10.19 -33.97 21.18
N SER A 421 10.01 -33.07 22.13
CA SER A 421 10.72 -31.80 22.20
C SER A 421 12.01 -31.87 23.03
N GLY A 422 12.85 -30.82 22.99
CA GLY A 422 14.10 -30.73 23.76
C GLY A 422 15.33 -31.35 23.10
N GLY A 423 15.23 -31.74 21.84
CA GLY A 423 16.33 -32.23 21.00
C GLY A 423 17.19 -31.12 20.38
N SER A 424 17.93 -31.48 19.33
CA SER A 424 18.77 -30.57 18.54
C SER A 424 18.16 -30.41 17.15
N LEU A 425 18.00 -29.17 16.70
CA LEU A 425 17.66 -28.85 15.32
C LEU A 425 18.95 -28.49 14.57
N VAL A 426 19.14 -29.08 13.40
CA VAL A 426 20.26 -28.81 12.50
C VAL A 426 19.72 -28.44 11.13
N LEU A 427 20.21 -27.33 10.59
CA LEU A 427 19.97 -26.93 9.21
C LEU A 427 21.16 -27.33 8.35
N ALA A 428 20.89 -27.79 7.14
CA ALA A 428 21.87 -28.17 6.12
C ALA A 428 22.68 -29.48 6.36
N GLN A 429 22.39 -30.25 7.41
CA GLN A 429 23.05 -31.52 7.70
C GLN A 429 22.10 -32.54 8.34
N GLU A 430 22.33 -33.83 8.08
CA GLU A 430 21.55 -34.93 8.65
C GLU A 430 22.23 -35.53 9.89
N GLN A 431 21.46 -35.76 10.94
CA GLN A 431 21.92 -36.19 12.25
C GLN A 431 21.80 -37.72 12.43
N ASP A 432 22.87 -38.38 12.87
CA ASP A 432 22.84 -39.78 13.35
C ASP A 432 23.02 -39.89 14.88
N SER A 433 23.19 -38.75 15.54
CA SER A 433 22.95 -38.56 16.97
C SER A 433 22.64 -37.09 17.25
N VAL A 434 22.22 -36.76 18.48
CA VAL A 434 21.82 -35.39 18.83
C VAL A 434 22.98 -34.41 18.67
N GLY A 435 22.96 -33.70 17.55
CA GLY A 435 23.94 -32.67 17.18
C GLY A 435 25.26 -33.21 16.63
N ASP A 436 25.34 -34.49 16.23
CA ASP A 436 26.59 -35.13 15.83
C ASP A 436 26.36 -36.33 14.86
N ASP A 437 27.44 -37.08 14.58
CA ASP A 437 27.52 -38.24 13.70
C ASP A 437 27.15 -37.97 12.22
N PHE A 438 27.44 -36.76 11.76
CA PHE A 438 27.13 -36.32 10.39
C PHE A 438 27.82 -37.13 9.28
N ASP A 439 27.06 -37.52 8.24
CA ASP A 439 27.59 -38.03 6.98
C ASP A 439 27.56 -36.94 5.89
N LYS A 440 28.74 -36.52 5.45
CA LYS A 440 28.92 -35.55 4.35
C LYS A 440 28.20 -35.91 3.04
N THR A 441 27.83 -37.17 2.82
CA THR A 441 27.05 -37.59 1.64
C THR A 441 25.58 -37.19 1.72
N GLN A 442 25.12 -36.77 2.91
CA GLN A 442 23.77 -36.28 3.21
C GLN A 442 23.72 -34.77 3.47
N ALA A 443 24.88 -34.10 3.44
CA ALA A 443 25.01 -32.66 3.62
C ALA A 443 24.36 -31.88 2.47
N PHE A 444 23.61 -30.83 2.82
CA PHE A 444 22.96 -29.93 1.87
C PHE A 444 24.00 -29.07 1.15
N LEU A 445 24.05 -29.19 -0.17
CA LEU A 445 24.75 -28.22 -1.03
C LEU A 445 23.71 -27.23 -1.55
N GLY A 446 23.86 -25.94 -1.22
CA GLY A 446 22.93 -24.90 -1.67
C GLY A 446 22.91 -23.66 -0.79
N ILE A 447 21.82 -22.91 -0.88
CA ILE A 447 21.56 -21.69 -0.11
C ILE A 447 20.21 -21.85 0.59
N LEU A 448 20.13 -21.49 1.88
CA LEU A 448 18.89 -21.38 2.65
C LEU A 448 18.64 -19.92 3.04
N ASP A 449 17.37 -19.57 3.13
CA ASP A 449 16.89 -18.25 3.52
C ASP A 449 15.53 -18.39 4.22
N GLU A 450 15.16 -17.43 5.06
CA GLU A 450 13.80 -17.31 5.62
C GLU A 450 13.26 -18.57 6.33
N VAL A 451 14.05 -19.23 7.18
CA VAL A 451 13.66 -20.48 7.84
C VAL A 451 12.71 -20.23 9.01
N ARG A 452 11.56 -20.90 9.04
CA ARG A 452 10.54 -20.79 10.08
C ARG A 452 9.99 -22.14 10.53
N ILE A 453 9.71 -22.24 11.83
CA ILE A 453 8.98 -23.36 12.42
C ILE A 453 7.70 -22.82 13.04
N TYR A 454 6.56 -23.43 12.71
CA TYR A 454 5.25 -23.12 13.29
C TYR A 454 4.74 -24.33 14.08
N ASN A 455 4.06 -24.07 15.18
CA ASN A 455 3.48 -25.08 16.08
C ASN A 455 2.08 -25.55 15.71
N ARG A 456 1.70 -25.35 14.45
CA ARG A 456 0.42 -25.76 13.88
C ARG A 456 0.56 -26.06 12.39
N VAL A 457 -0.46 -26.71 11.84
CA VAL A 457 -0.62 -26.78 10.38
C VAL A 457 -1.09 -25.42 9.85
N LEU A 458 -0.32 -24.82 8.95
CA LEU A 458 -0.74 -23.64 8.20
C LEU A 458 -1.72 -24.04 7.09
N GLY A 459 -2.72 -23.21 6.85
CA GLY A 459 -3.65 -23.40 5.73
C GLY A 459 -3.01 -23.04 4.39
N SER A 460 -3.46 -23.66 3.31
CA SER A 460 -2.92 -23.43 1.96
C SER A 460 -2.90 -21.96 1.54
N SER A 461 -3.89 -21.16 1.93
CA SER A 461 -3.88 -19.71 1.66
C SER A 461 -2.82 -18.96 2.46
N GLU A 462 -2.52 -19.38 3.68
CA GLU A 462 -1.45 -18.76 4.49
C GLU A 462 -0.09 -19.05 3.85
N ILE A 463 0.13 -20.29 3.41
CA ILE A 463 1.35 -20.73 2.72
C ILE A 463 1.52 -20.00 1.37
N ALA A 464 0.45 -19.86 0.59
CA ALA A 464 0.49 -19.12 -0.66
C ALA A 464 0.83 -17.63 -0.46
N ASP A 465 0.31 -17.03 0.63
CA ASP A 465 0.64 -15.65 0.98
C ASP A 465 2.08 -15.52 1.49
N LEU A 466 2.60 -16.47 2.28
CA LEU A 466 4.02 -16.53 2.71
C LEU A 466 4.99 -16.64 1.53
N TYR A 467 4.62 -17.38 0.49
CA TYR A 467 5.38 -17.41 -0.76
C TYR A 467 5.38 -16.06 -1.50
N SER A 468 4.25 -15.34 -1.46
CA SER A 468 4.02 -14.14 -2.28
C SER A 468 4.51 -12.84 -1.62
N TYR A 469 4.64 -12.83 -0.30
CA TYR A 469 4.89 -11.63 0.51
C TYR A 469 6.04 -11.87 1.49
N TYR A 470 6.69 -10.78 1.90
CA TYR A 470 7.76 -10.85 2.89
C TYR A 470 7.16 -11.04 4.29
N GLY A 471 7.68 -12.02 5.04
CA GLY A 471 7.18 -12.35 6.37
C GLY A 471 7.93 -11.61 7.49
N TYR A 472 7.55 -10.36 7.78
CA TYR A 472 8.18 -9.58 8.85
C TYR A 472 7.90 -10.15 10.23
N THR A 473 8.94 -10.23 11.07
CA THR A 473 8.85 -10.65 12.48
C THR A 473 9.49 -9.60 13.39
N THR A 474 9.16 -9.63 14.69
CA THR A 474 9.66 -8.66 15.68
C THR A 474 9.50 -9.20 17.09
N ASP A 475 10.49 -8.96 17.95
CA ASP A 475 10.45 -9.30 19.38
C ASP A 475 9.33 -8.56 20.13
N ASN A 476 8.81 -7.48 19.58
CA ASN A 476 7.67 -6.74 20.15
C ASN A 476 6.34 -7.49 20.00
N SER A 477 6.29 -8.52 19.14
CA SER A 477 5.11 -9.36 18.95
C SER A 477 5.50 -10.81 18.62
N PRO A 478 6.04 -11.55 19.60
CA PRO A 478 6.52 -12.91 19.40
C PRO A 478 5.36 -13.86 19.02
N GLY A 479 5.68 -14.91 18.27
CA GLY A 479 4.70 -15.89 17.82
C GLY A 479 3.86 -15.50 16.59
N PHE A 480 4.15 -14.36 15.97
CA PHE A 480 3.45 -13.86 14.79
C PHE A 480 4.40 -13.49 13.65
N VAL A 481 3.93 -13.70 12.42
CA VAL A 481 4.54 -13.19 11.18
C VAL A 481 3.56 -12.23 10.51
N TYR A 482 4.04 -11.05 10.14
CA TYR A 482 3.29 -9.99 9.49
C TYR A 482 3.67 -9.90 8.02
N LEU A 483 2.75 -10.25 7.12
CA LEU A 483 3.05 -10.26 5.69
C LEU A 483 3.00 -8.84 5.12
N THR A 484 4.12 -8.39 4.57
CA THR A 484 4.26 -7.10 3.89
C THR A 484 4.57 -7.28 2.42
N LYS A 485 4.19 -6.29 1.62
CA LYS A 485 4.77 -6.14 0.28
C LYS A 485 6.26 -5.79 0.41
N TRP A 486 7.06 -6.24 -0.54
CA TRP A 486 8.51 -6.01 -0.55
C TRP A 486 8.96 -5.40 -1.88
N VAL A 487 9.82 -4.38 -1.81
CA VAL A 487 10.54 -3.84 -2.96
C VAL A 487 11.96 -3.48 -2.54
N ASP A 488 12.90 -3.58 -3.46
CA ASP A 488 14.29 -3.18 -3.23
C ASP A 488 14.71 -2.11 -4.27
N PRO A 489 15.24 -0.94 -3.84
CA PRO A 489 15.31 -0.46 -2.46
C PRO A 489 13.93 -0.11 -1.89
N GLN A 490 13.78 -0.34 -0.58
CA GLN A 490 12.59 0.04 0.20
C GLN A 490 12.27 1.54 0.09
N PRO A 491 11.00 1.98 0.24
CA PRO A 491 10.67 3.41 0.27
C PRO A 491 11.42 4.16 1.36
N GLN A 492 11.85 5.39 1.08
CA GLN A 492 12.47 6.25 2.09
C GLN A 492 11.39 7.04 2.84
N VAL A 493 11.41 6.96 4.17
CA VAL A 493 10.47 7.68 5.05
C VAL A 493 11.20 8.83 5.75
N VAL A 494 10.60 10.02 5.73
CA VAL A 494 11.09 11.21 6.43
C VAL A 494 9.97 11.79 7.28
N VAL A 495 10.17 11.83 8.59
CA VAL A 495 9.28 12.50 9.55
C VAL A 495 9.63 14.00 9.56
N GLY A 496 8.71 14.81 9.08
CA GLY A 496 8.83 16.26 8.99
C GLY A 496 8.50 16.98 10.29
N ALA A 497 8.49 18.31 10.23
CA ALA A 497 8.23 19.18 11.36
C ALA A 497 6.83 18.97 11.97
N GLU A 498 6.73 19.27 13.27
CA GLU A 498 5.44 19.37 13.95
C GLU A 498 4.71 20.64 13.53
N GLU A 499 3.43 20.48 13.26
CA GLU A 499 2.46 21.55 13.14
C GLU A 499 1.51 21.46 14.33
N GLY A 500 1.04 22.59 14.85
CA GLY A 500 0.07 22.65 15.94
C GLY A 500 -1.03 23.66 15.67
N LEU A 501 -2.25 23.37 16.15
CA LEU A 501 -3.32 24.36 16.22
C LEU A 501 -3.10 25.23 17.46
N THR A 502 -2.75 26.49 17.25
CA THR A 502 -2.69 27.51 18.31
C THR A 502 -4.07 27.92 18.79
#